data_AF-A0A9D7EY03-F1
#
_entry.id   AF-A0A9D7EY03-F1
#
_cell.length_a   1.000
_cell.length_b   1.000
_cell.length_c   1.000
_cell.angle_alpha   90.00
_cell.angle_beta   90.00
_cell.angle_gamma   90.00
#
_symmetry.space_group_name_H-M   'P 1'
#
loop_
_entity.id
_entity.type
_entity.pdbx_description
1 polymer ?
#
loop_
_entity_poly.entity_id
_entity_poly.type
_entity_poly.pdbx_seq_one_letter_code
_entity_poly.pdbx_strand_id
1 'polypeptide(L)'
;MKRFVLILLVMVFTLFADAQITWNGGATGNWNNAANWFPTTIPTSTDDVIFNTSAVVNMDVFSPTTYAINSLHITSNATVELNVTQVGGGTRRLQLMSTSTLTKRTSS
;
A
#
# COMPACT_ATOMS: atom_id res chain seq x y z
N MET A 1 -5.35 -19.82 37.83
CA MET A 1 -4.11 -19.20 37.32
C MET A 1 -3.73 -19.74 35.93
N LYS A 2 -3.45 -21.04 35.75
CA LYS A 2 -3.09 -21.63 34.43
C LYS A 2 -4.09 -21.36 33.29
N ARG A 3 -5.40 -21.41 33.56
CA ARG A 3 -6.46 -21.13 32.57
C ARG A 3 -6.55 -19.65 32.15
N PHE A 4 -6.23 -18.73 33.06
CA PHE A 4 -6.19 -17.29 32.75
C PHE A 4 -4.95 -16.93 31.94
N VAL A 5 -3.80 -17.56 32.22
CA VAL A 5 -2.58 -17.39 31.43
C VAL A 5 -2.78 -17.89 30.00
N LEU A 6 -3.47 -19.01 29.80
CA LEU A 6 -3.76 -19.55 28.46
C LEU A 6 -4.67 -18.61 27.64
N ILE A 7 -5.70 -18.02 28.26
CA ILE A 7 -6.60 -17.07 27.60
C ILE A 7 -5.86 -15.77 27.23
N LEU A 8 -5.01 -15.26 28.13
CA LEU A 8 -4.16 -14.10 27.87
C LEU A 8 -3.18 -14.38 26.70
N LEU A 9 -2.60 -15.57 26.67
CA LEU A 9 -1.64 -15.97 25.64
C LEU A 9 -2.29 -16.13 24.25
N VAL A 10 -3.55 -16.58 24.20
CA VAL A 10 -4.35 -16.64 22.96
C VAL A 10 -4.77 -15.25 22.48
N MET A 11 -5.15 -14.33 23.38
CA MET A 11 -5.47 -12.93 22.99
C MET A 11 -4.25 -12.18 22.44
N VAL A 12 -3.06 -12.41 22.98
CA VAL A 12 -1.82 -11.81 22.47
C VAL A 12 -1.46 -12.37 21.08
N PHE A 13 -1.86 -13.61 20.78
CA PHE A 13 -1.60 -14.27 19.50
C PHE A 13 -2.52 -13.81 18.36
N THR A 14 -3.69 -13.22 18.67
CA THR A 14 -4.69 -12.82 17.66
C THR A 14 -4.55 -11.39 17.14
N LEU A 15 -3.50 -10.65 17.51
CA LEU A 15 -3.40 -9.21 17.19
C LEU A 15 -2.66 -8.86 15.88
N PHE A 16 -2.27 -9.85 15.08
CA PHE A 16 -1.71 -9.61 13.75
C PHE A 16 -2.81 -9.73 12.70
N ALA A 17 -3.67 -8.72 12.62
CA ALA A 17 -4.51 -8.51 11.45
C ALA A 17 -3.83 -7.46 10.57
N ASP A 18 -3.41 -7.83 9.36
CA ASP A 18 -2.89 -6.87 8.38
C ASP A 18 -3.99 -5.83 8.08
N ALA A 19 -3.67 -4.55 8.21
CA ALA A 19 -4.66 -3.50 8.04
C ALA A 19 -4.88 -3.26 6.54
N GLN A 20 -6.05 -3.63 6.05
CA GLN A 20 -6.47 -3.36 4.68
C GLN A 20 -6.76 -1.85 4.52
N ILE A 21 -6.12 -1.21 3.55
CA ILE A 21 -6.35 0.20 3.20
C ILE A 21 -6.71 0.30 1.71
N THR A 22 -7.86 0.89 1.43
CA THR A 22 -8.41 0.98 0.07
C THR A 22 -8.29 2.40 -0.47
N TRP A 23 -7.81 2.55 -1.70
CA TRP A 23 -7.83 3.82 -2.41
C TRP A 23 -9.27 4.24 -2.70
N ASN A 24 -9.68 5.42 -2.23
CA ASN A 24 -10.99 5.99 -2.52
C ASN A 24 -10.91 7.26 -3.38
N GLY A 25 -9.71 7.82 -3.59
CA GLY A 25 -9.46 9.01 -4.41
C GLY A 25 -10.14 10.31 -3.93
N GLY A 26 -10.61 10.35 -2.68
CA GLY A 26 -11.61 11.31 -2.19
C GLY A 26 -11.18 12.78 -2.05
N ALA A 27 -9.90 13.12 -2.23
CA ALA A 27 -9.42 14.50 -2.06
C ALA A 27 -8.47 15.00 -3.16
N THR A 28 -7.49 14.20 -3.56
CA THR A 28 -6.44 14.55 -4.54
C THR A 28 -5.94 13.29 -5.27
N GLY A 29 -5.12 13.40 -6.31
CA GLY A 29 -4.43 12.22 -6.86
C GLY A 29 -3.24 11.72 -6.02
N ASN A 30 -2.92 12.36 -4.88
CA ASN A 30 -1.66 12.15 -4.17
C ASN A 30 -1.68 10.94 -3.20
N TRP A 31 -0.71 10.03 -3.32
CA TRP A 31 -0.54 8.88 -2.42
C TRP A 31 -0.44 9.28 -0.94
N ASN A 32 0.24 10.38 -0.62
CA ASN A 32 0.50 10.80 0.77
C ASN A 32 -0.64 11.62 1.40
N ASN A 33 -1.78 11.75 0.73
CA ASN A 33 -2.95 12.40 1.31
C ASN A 33 -3.87 11.33 1.92
N ALA A 34 -3.94 11.29 3.26
CA ALA A 34 -4.77 10.35 4.01
C ALA A 34 -6.26 10.35 3.59
N ALA A 35 -6.78 11.47 3.08
CA ALA A 35 -8.16 11.57 2.60
C ALA A 35 -8.43 10.79 1.30
N ASN A 36 -7.40 10.31 0.61
CA ASN A 36 -7.52 9.43 -0.56
C ASN A 36 -7.59 7.94 -0.21
N TRP A 37 -7.56 7.63 1.07
CA TRP A 37 -7.57 6.28 1.58
C TRP A 37 -8.77 6.05 2.49
N PHE A 38 -9.22 4.81 2.55
CA PHE A 38 -10.20 4.32 3.49
C PHE A 38 -9.66 3.10 4.24
N PRO A 39 -9.57 3.12 5.59
CA PRO A 39 -9.83 4.28 6.46
C PRO A 39 -8.88 5.45 6.17
N THR A 40 -9.20 6.66 6.66
CA THR A 40 -8.46 7.92 6.38
C THR A 40 -7.06 7.92 7.02
N THR A 41 -6.14 7.13 6.46
CA THR A 41 -4.75 6.96 6.90
C THR A 41 -3.85 6.65 5.71
N ILE A 42 -2.56 6.95 5.82
CA ILE A 42 -1.58 6.66 4.76
C ILE A 42 -1.06 5.23 4.96
N PRO A 43 -1.09 4.34 3.93
CA PRO A 43 -0.61 2.97 4.07
C PRO A 43 0.85 2.85 4.44
N THR A 44 1.21 1.98 5.37
CA THR A 44 2.56 1.71 5.85
C THR A 44 3.03 0.31 5.45
N SER A 45 4.23 -0.11 5.88
CA SER A 45 4.83 -1.39 5.50
C SER A 45 4.07 -2.63 5.94
N THR A 46 3.12 -2.49 6.87
CA THR A 46 2.28 -3.59 7.38
C THR A 46 0.92 -3.67 6.69
N ASP A 47 0.63 -2.75 5.77
CA ASP A 47 -0.73 -2.57 5.28
C ASP A 47 -0.90 -3.17 3.88
N ASP A 48 -2.08 -3.75 3.67
CA ASP A 48 -2.51 -4.30 2.38
C ASP A 48 -3.26 -3.22 1.60
N VAL A 49 -2.66 -2.77 0.50
CA VAL A 49 -3.23 -1.69 -0.31
C VAL A 49 -4.14 -2.25 -1.38
N ILE A 50 -5.37 -1.75 -1.46
CA ILE A 50 -6.35 -2.14 -2.48
C ILE A 50 -6.73 -0.97 -3.37
N PHE A 51 -6.65 -1.19 -4.68
CA PHE A 51 -7.32 -0.38 -5.69
C PHE A 51 -8.49 -1.18 -6.26
N ASN A 52 -9.71 -0.75 -5.96
CA ASN A 52 -10.94 -1.34 -6.49
C ASN A 52 -11.59 -0.49 -7.61
N THR A 53 -10.99 0.66 -7.92
CA THR A 53 -11.35 1.55 -9.02
C THR A 53 -10.09 2.02 -9.74
N SER A 54 -10.21 2.31 -11.04
CA SER A 54 -9.10 2.87 -11.81
C SER A 54 -8.68 4.24 -11.25
N ALA A 55 -7.37 4.50 -11.22
CA ALA A 55 -6.83 5.71 -10.62
C ALA A 55 -5.52 6.14 -11.29
N VAL A 56 -5.29 7.45 -11.33
CA VAL A 56 -3.98 8.04 -11.58
C VAL A 56 -3.47 8.57 -10.25
N VAL A 57 -2.34 8.03 -9.79
CA VAL A 57 -1.81 8.29 -8.45
C VAL A 57 -0.46 8.97 -8.55
N ASN A 58 -0.37 10.16 -7.98
CA ASN A 58 0.88 10.89 -7.82
C ASN A 58 1.63 10.35 -6.60
N MET A 59 2.75 9.67 -6.85
CA MET A 59 3.63 9.14 -5.83
C MET A 59 4.60 10.22 -5.38
N ASP A 60 4.10 11.19 -4.64
CA ASP A 60 4.87 12.34 -4.17
C ASP A 60 5.67 12.03 -2.90
N VAL A 61 6.38 10.91 -2.92
CA VAL A 61 7.13 10.39 -1.76
C VAL A 61 8.43 11.18 -1.62
N PHE A 62 8.36 12.31 -0.92
CA PHE A 62 9.50 13.22 -0.72
C PHE A 62 10.51 12.78 0.34
N SER A 63 10.28 11.67 1.04
CA SER A 63 11.28 11.16 1.96
C SER A 63 12.40 10.43 1.19
N PRO A 64 13.68 10.62 1.53
CA PRO A 64 14.79 9.81 0.99
C PRO A 64 14.72 8.34 1.39
N THR A 65 13.73 7.95 2.17
CA THR A 65 13.49 6.59 2.62
C THR A 65 12.63 5.81 1.64
N THR A 66 12.95 4.52 1.47
CA THR A 66 12.07 3.56 0.81
C THR A 66 10.70 3.58 1.47
N TYR A 67 9.66 3.76 0.68
CA TYR A 67 8.28 3.58 1.12
C TYR A 67 7.84 2.17 0.76
N ALA A 68 7.40 1.40 1.75
CA ALA A 68 6.99 0.02 1.58
C ALA A 68 5.55 -0.17 2.05
N ILE A 69 4.90 -1.15 1.45
CA ILE A 69 3.58 -1.68 1.81
C ILE A 69 3.69 -3.21 1.84
N ASN A 70 2.77 -3.88 2.51
CA ASN A 70 2.80 -5.35 2.59
C ASN A 70 2.42 -5.97 1.23
N SER A 71 1.28 -5.53 0.68
CA SER A 71 0.79 -6.01 -0.60
C SER A 71 0.06 -4.91 -1.39
N LEU A 72 -0.05 -5.12 -2.71
CA LEU A 72 -0.83 -4.27 -3.61
C LEU A 72 -1.81 -5.14 -4.40
N HIS A 73 -3.10 -4.93 -4.18
CA HIS A 73 -4.19 -5.63 -4.86
C HIS A 73 -4.95 -4.68 -5.78
N ILE A 74 -4.96 -4.98 -7.08
CA ILE A 74 -5.77 -4.26 -8.07
C ILE A 74 -6.92 -5.19 -8.45
N THR A 75 -8.15 -4.74 -8.23
CA THR A 75 -9.38 -5.53 -8.39
C THR A 75 -10.33 -4.85 -9.36
N SER A 76 -11.46 -5.50 -9.68
CA SER A 76 -12.53 -4.93 -10.52
C SER A 76 -12.10 -4.52 -11.93
N ASN A 77 -11.06 -5.16 -12.49
CA ASN A 77 -10.43 -4.77 -13.76
C ASN A 77 -9.96 -3.30 -13.77
N ALA A 78 -9.63 -2.75 -12.59
CA ALA A 78 -9.11 -1.40 -12.48
C ALA A 78 -7.72 -1.29 -13.14
N THR A 79 -7.46 -0.10 -13.68
CA THR A 79 -6.13 0.30 -14.17
C THR A 79 -5.58 1.36 -13.22
N VAL A 80 -4.40 1.13 -12.67
CA VAL A 80 -3.71 2.07 -11.77
C VAL A 80 -2.46 2.58 -12.46
N GLU A 81 -2.39 3.89 -12.67
CA GLU A 81 -1.22 4.60 -13.15
C GLU A 81 -0.48 5.23 -11.96
N LEU A 82 0.79 4.86 -11.78
CA LEU A 82 1.63 5.41 -10.71
C LEU A 82 2.61 6.43 -11.29
N ASN A 83 2.33 7.70 -11.05
CA ASN A 83 3.14 8.82 -11.51
C ASN A 83 4.20 9.16 -10.46
N VAL A 84 5.43 8.74 -10.75
CA VAL A 84 6.60 9.03 -9.92
C VAL A 84 7.31 10.27 -10.48
N THR A 85 6.98 11.44 -9.95
CA THR A 85 7.66 12.70 -10.30
C THR A 85 8.89 12.89 -9.41
N GLN A 86 10.02 13.24 -10.02
CA GLN A 86 11.24 13.55 -9.29
C GLN A 86 11.52 15.05 -9.30
N VAL A 87 11.61 15.64 -8.10
CA VAL A 87 12.22 16.95 -7.91
C VAL A 87 13.61 16.69 -7.31
N GLY A 88 14.69 17.00 -8.04
CA GLY A 88 16.06 17.00 -7.47
C GLY A 88 17.12 16.06 -8.06
N GLY A 89 16.82 15.29 -9.11
CA GLY A 89 17.79 14.38 -9.74
C GLY A 89 18.12 13.12 -8.92
N GLY A 90 18.45 12.00 -9.58
CA GLY A 90 18.65 10.67 -8.99
C GLY A 90 17.80 9.59 -9.69
N THR A 91 17.91 8.31 -9.30
CA THR A 91 17.05 7.24 -9.86
C THR A 91 16.06 6.76 -8.81
N ARG A 92 14.76 6.85 -9.10
CA ARG A 92 13.71 6.18 -8.32
C ARG A 92 13.32 4.87 -9.03
N ARG A 93 13.09 3.80 -8.26
CA ARG A 93 12.69 2.49 -8.79
C ARG A 93 11.45 2.04 -8.05
N LEU A 94 10.39 1.69 -8.78
CA LEU A 94 9.31 0.87 -8.23
C LEU A 94 9.86 -0.55 -8.05
N GLN A 95 9.87 -1.04 -6.81
CA GLN A 95 10.29 -2.41 -6.49
C GLN A 95 9.05 -3.24 -6.19
N LEU A 96 8.76 -4.22 -7.03
CA LEU A 96 7.71 -5.21 -6.79
C LEU A 96 8.39 -6.48 -6.29
N MET A 97 8.26 -6.75 -4.99
CA MET A 97 8.75 -8.01 -4.41
C MET A 97 7.69 -9.08 -4.68
N SER A 98 7.91 -9.87 -5.72
CA SER A 98 7.03 -11.00 -6.06
C SER A 98 7.76 -12.31 -5.77
N THR A 99 7.04 -13.28 -5.20
CA THR A 99 7.49 -14.68 -5.14
C THR A 99 7.26 -15.42 -6.48
N SER A 100 6.73 -14.72 -7.49
CA SER A 100 6.40 -15.23 -8.82
C SER A 100 7.14 -14.46 -9.92
N THR A 101 6.97 -14.88 -11.18
CA THR A 101 7.56 -14.20 -12.34
C THR A 101 6.88 -12.86 -12.61
N LEU A 102 7.63 -11.77 -12.47
CA LEU A 102 7.19 -10.43 -12.86
C LEU A 102 7.40 -10.23 -14.37
N THR A 103 6.32 -10.12 -15.14
CA THR A 103 6.39 -9.74 -16.57
C THR A 103 6.10 -8.26 -16.75
N LYS A 104 7.14 -7.46 -17.03
CA LYS A 104 6.96 -6.07 -17.48
C LYS A 104 6.36 -6.07 -18.88
N ARG A 105 5.11 -5.64 -19.04
CA ARG A 105 4.53 -5.33 -20.36
C ARG A 105 4.73 -3.84 -20.62
N THR A 106 5.54 -3.50 -21.62
CA THR A 106 5.64 -2.13 -22.13
C THR A 106 4.54 -1.92 -23.17
N SER A 107 3.74 -0.87 -23.04
CA SER A 107 2.91 -0.39 -24.14
C SER A 107 3.83 0.18 -25.24
N SER A 108 3.63 -0.28 -26.47
CA SER A 108 4.29 0.21 -27.69
C SER A 108 3.88 1.64 -28.03
#